data_AF-A0A951TAT3-F1
#
_entry.id   AF-A0A951TAT3-F1
#
_cell.length_a   1.000
_cell.length_b   1.000
_cell.length_c   1.000
_cell.angle_alpha   90.00
_cell.angle_beta   90.00
_cell.angle_gamma   90.00
#
_symmetry.space_group_name_H-M   'P 1'
#
loop_
_entity.id
_entity.type
_entity.pdbx_description
1 polymer ?
#
loop_
_entity_poly.entity_id
_entity_poly.type
_entity_poly.pdbx_seq_one_letter_code
_entity_poly.pdbx_strand_id
1 'polypeptide(L)'
;MTDPVTRLKEHKPSHEFLIAIDSDGCAFDTMEIKHKECFIPNIIKYWDLQPVSKYARMAGEFVNLYSKWRGVNRFPALLMTFDLLAEWDAPMARGITLPEVPNLRRWVETESKLGNPALKAWCAAHEMTEAPDMHRALEWSVAVNKTVEDIVQGGLPPFPYVRECLEKAQSLADMMVCSQTPGEALEREWDEQDMEKFVFAINGQEVGTKGEHIQFASEGRYEKTKILMIGDAYGDLKAARKNDALFFPINPGEEEASWKRLYDEGLDRFFAGTFAGDYEAALIAEFGGYLPELPPWKH
;
A
#
# COMPACT_ATOMS: atom_id res chain seq x y z
N MET A 1 -20.97 -16.63 -8.38
CA MET A 1 -20.05 -15.84 -7.55
C MET A 1 -20.81 -14.62 -7.10
N THR A 2 -20.91 -14.42 -5.78
CA THR A 2 -21.42 -13.19 -5.18
C THR A 2 -20.55 -12.02 -5.65
N ASP A 3 -21.15 -10.86 -5.91
CA ASP A 3 -20.43 -9.65 -6.30
C ASP A 3 -19.43 -9.29 -5.16
N PRO A 4 -18.11 -9.13 -5.44
CA PRO A 4 -17.10 -8.94 -4.40
C PRO A 4 -17.36 -7.73 -3.50
N VAL A 5 -18.15 -6.75 -3.97
CA VAL A 5 -18.52 -5.56 -3.19
C VAL A 5 -19.82 -5.71 -2.39
N THR A 6 -20.55 -6.83 -2.52
CA THR A 6 -21.84 -7.06 -1.83
C THR A 6 -21.70 -6.87 -0.32
N ARG A 7 -20.64 -7.41 0.30
CA ARG A 7 -20.42 -7.32 1.75
C ARG A 7 -20.33 -5.88 2.24
N LEU A 8 -19.73 -4.98 1.45
CA LEU A 8 -19.65 -3.55 1.76
C LEU A 8 -20.98 -2.84 1.49
N LYS A 9 -21.58 -3.08 0.31
CA LYS A 9 -22.81 -2.40 -0.12
C LYS A 9 -24.02 -2.77 0.74
N GLU A 10 -24.07 -3.99 1.26
CA GLU A 10 -25.17 -4.47 2.10
C GLU A 10 -24.89 -4.33 3.60
N HIS A 11 -23.72 -3.81 3.99
CA HIS A 11 -23.39 -3.56 5.40
C HIS A 11 -24.45 -2.67 6.04
N LYS A 12 -24.94 -3.12 7.20
CA LYS A 12 -25.87 -2.39 8.06
C LYS A 12 -25.08 -1.89 9.26
N PRO A 13 -24.93 -0.56 9.43
CA PRO A 13 -24.17 -0.01 10.52
C PRO A 13 -24.63 -0.56 11.87
N SER A 14 -23.69 -1.10 12.65
CA SER A 14 -23.95 -1.45 14.05
C SER A 14 -23.56 -0.31 14.99
N HIS A 15 -22.75 0.63 14.50
CA HIS A 15 -22.27 1.79 15.22
C HIS A 15 -22.40 3.08 14.39
N GLU A 16 -22.24 4.23 15.04
CA GLU A 16 -22.30 5.54 14.38
C GLU A 16 -21.02 5.92 13.62
N PHE A 17 -19.90 5.24 13.91
CA PHE A 17 -18.59 5.53 13.34
C PHE A 17 -18.12 4.39 12.45
N LEU A 18 -17.31 4.72 11.45
CA LEU A 18 -16.65 3.79 10.56
C LEU A 18 -15.14 4.04 10.59
N ILE A 19 -14.35 2.99 10.74
CA ILE A 19 -12.89 3.03 10.60
C ILE A 19 -12.46 2.10 9.47
N ALA A 20 -11.81 2.67 8.47
CA ALA A 20 -11.12 1.96 7.40
C ALA A 20 -9.62 1.89 7.75
N ILE A 21 -9.04 0.70 7.65
CA ILE A 21 -7.68 0.42 8.13
C ILE A 21 -6.89 -0.17 6.98
N ASP A 22 -5.77 0.45 6.61
CA ASP A 22 -4.83 -0.23 5.73
C ASP A 22 -4.09 -1.37 6.45
N SER A 23 -3.71 -2.40 5.71
CA SER A 23 -3.05 -3.58 6.26
C SER A 23 -1.54 -3.45 6.20
N ASP A 24 -0.99 -3.34 5.00
CA ASP A 24 0.44 -3.48 4.74
C ASP A 24 1.21 -2.21 5.07
N GLY A 25 2.19 -2.28 5.98
CA GLY A 25 2.91 -1.10 6.45
C GLY A 25 2.10 -0.18 7.36
N CYS A 26 0.85 -0.57 7.66
CA CYS A 26 -0.05 0.16 8.53
C CYS A 26 -0.41 -0.69 9.76
N ALA A 27 -1.17 -1.79 9.62
CA ALA A 27 -1.44 -2.70 10.72
C ALA A 27 -0.27 -3.67 10.98
N PHE A 28 0.42 -4.10 9.92
CA PHE A 28 1.52 -5.07 9.98
C PHE A 28 2.77 -4.55 9.29
N ASP A 29 3.94 -4.97 9.76
CA ASP A 29 5.24 -4.66 9.16
C ASP A 29 5.57 -5.52 7.92
N THR A 30 4.58 -5.72 7.06
CA THR A 30 4.72 -6.55 5.85
C THR A 30 5.49 -5.82 4.75
N MET A 31 5.43 -4.49 4.68
CA MET A 31 6.07 -3.69 3.64
C MET A 31 7.59 -3.87 3.64
N GLU A 32 8.22 -3.89 4.80
CA GLU A 32 9.66 -4.07 4.96
C GLU A 32 10.14 -5.39 4.33
N ILE A 33 9.59 -6.52 4.79
CA ILE A 33 9.99 -7.85 4.29
C ILE A 33 9.56 -8.07 2.84
N LYS A 34 8.36 -7.63 2.43
CA LYS A 34 7.90 -7.75 1.04
C LYS A 34 8.87 -7.02 0.13
N HIS A 35 9.24 -5.77 0.43
CA HIS A 35 10.11 -5.02 -0.47
C HIS A 35 11.57 -5.46 -0.42
N LYS A 36 12.16 -5.60 0.78
CA LYS A 36 13.59 -5.89 0.94
C LYS A 36 13.98 -7.31 0.53
N GLU A 37 13.08 -8.27 0.75
CA GLU A 37 13.35 -9.70 0.50
C GLU A 37 12.64 -10.25 -0.74
N CYS A 38 11.57 -9.62 -1.22
CA CYS A 38 10.81 -10.13 -2.37
C CYS A 38 10.92 -9.21 -3.60
N PHE A 39 10.45 -7.96 -3.52
CA PHE A 39 10.41 -7.10 -4.70
C PHE A 39 11.79 -6.72 -5.19
N ILE A 40 12.62 -6.12 -4.33
CA ILE A 40 13.93 -5.56 -4.72
C ILE A 40 14.90 -6.66 -5.20
N PRO A 41 15.00 -7.83 -4.54
CA PRO A 41 15.82 -8.92 -5.06
C PRO A 41 15.34 -9.41 -6.43
N ASN A 42 14.03 -9.48 -6.66
CA ASN A 42 13.48 -9.81 -7.97
C ASN A 42 13.73 -8.70 -9.00
N ILE A 43 13.68 -7.41 -8.63
CA ILE A 43 14.09 -6.31 -9.52
C ILE A 43 15.54 -6.52 -9.96
N ILE A 44 16.45 -6.76 -9.01
CA ILE A 44 17.87 -6.96 -9.30
C ILE A 44 18.11 -8.17 -10.18
N LYS A 45 17.46 -9.30 -9.85
CA LYS A 45 17.59 -10.57 -10.57
C LYS A 45 17.05 -10.47 -12.00
N TYR A 46 15.81 -10.03 -12.13
CA TYR A 46 15.09 -10.09 -13.40
C TYR A 46 15.44 -8.96 -14.33
N TRP A 47 16.10 -7.88 -13.87
CA TRP A 47 16.46 -6.72 -14.72
C TRP A 47 17.98 -6.51 -14.86
N ASP A 48 18.77 -7.55 -14.58
CA ASP A 48 20.23 -7.55 -14.72
C ASP A 48 20.96 -6.44 -13.94
N LEU A 49 20.41 -6.01 -12.80
CA LEU A 49 20.98 -4.92 -11.99
C LEU A 49 21.99 -5.40 -10.94
N GLN A 50 22.46 -6.65 -11.01
CA GLN A 50 23.47 -7.19 -10.09
C GLN A 50 24.73 -6.29 -9.98
N PRO A 51 25.29 -5.73 -11.08
CA PRO A 51 26.48 -4.86 -11.02
C PRO A 51 26.29 -3.60 -10.18
N VAL A 52 25.04 -3.16 -9.97
CA VAL A 52 24.67 -2.00 -9.16
C VAL A 52 23.70 -2.36 -8.03
N SER A 53 23.69 -3.62 -7.60
CA SER A 53 22.72 -4.14 -6.62
C SER A 53 22.58 -3.28 -5.36
N LYS A 54 23.69 -2.75 -4.83
CA LYS A 54 23.65 -1.76 -3.72
C LYS A 54 22.75 -0.56 -4.03
N TYR A 55 22.94 0.06 -5.18
CA TYR A 55 22.20 1.25 -5.59
C TYR A 55 20.76 0.91 -5.97
N ALA A 56 20.54 -0.24 -6.61
CA ALA A 56 19.20 -0.73 -6.93
C ALA A 56 18.37 -0.99 -5.66
N ARG A 57 18.99 -1.48 -4.57
CA ARG A 57 18.35 -1.58 -3.25
C ARG A 57 17.96 -0.21 -2.72
N MET A 58 18.90 0.73 -2.68
CA MET A 58 18.63 2.09 -2.19
C MET A 58 17.53 2.80 -2.99
N ALA A 59 17.55 2.70 -4.32
CA ALA A 59 16.50 3.26 -5.19
C ALA A 59 15.15 2.57 -4.96
N GLY A 60 15.13 1.24 -4.88
CA GLY A 60 13.90 0.47 -4.63
C GLY A 60 13.29 0.78 -3.26
N GLU A 61 14.11 0.84 -2.21
CA GLU A 61 13.67 1.20 -0.85
C GLU A 61 13.14 2.64 -0.81
N PHE A 62 13.83 3.59 -1.43
CA PHE A 62 13.35 4.97 -1.50
C PHE A 62 11.99 5.05 -2.19
N VAL A 63 11.83 4.44 -3.37
CA VAL A 63 10.57 4.49 -4.12
C VAL A 63 9.43 3.83 -3.34
N ASN A 64 9.66 2.67 -2.74
CA ASN A 64 8.56 1.86 -2.23
C ASN A 64 8.29 2.03 -0.73
N LEU A 65 9.28 2.44 0.06
CA LEU A 65 9.18 2.48 1.53
C LEU A 65 9.30 3.90 2.10
N TYR A 66 10.27 4.69 1.63
CA TYR A 66 10.73 5.89 2.35
C TYR A 66 10.64 7.18 1.53
N SER A 67 9.60 7.32 0.72
CA SER A 67 9.33 8.55 -0.05
C SER A 67 7.84 8.75 -0.29
N LYS A 68 7.48 9.91 -0.84
CA LYS A 68 6.10 10.19 -1.29
C LYS A 68 5.51 9.16 -2.27
N TRP A 69 6.32 8.26 -2.83
CA TRP A 69 5.87 7.18 -3.71
C TRP A 69 5.56 5.87 -2.97
N ARG A 70 5.65 5.85 -1.63
CA ARG A 70 5.21 4.71 -0.83
C ARG A 70 3.80 4.26 -1.22
N GLY A 71 3.62 2.95 -1.37
CA GLY A 71 2.33 2.35 -1.73
C GLY A 71 1.88 2.54 -3.18
N VAL A 72 2.72 3.10 -4.08
CA VAL A 72 2.40 3.13 -5.51
C VAL A 72 2.39 1.73 -6.11
N ASN A 73 1.68 1.58 -7.24
CA ASN A 73 1.64 0.31 -7.96
C ASN A 73 3.04 -0.14 -8.38
N ARG A 74 3.27 -1.45 -8.32
CA ARG A 74 4.57 -2.09 -8.61
C ARG A 74 5.18 -1.73 -9.97
N PHE A 75 4.36 -1.52 -11.01
CA PHE A 75 4.88 -1.22 -12.36
C PHE A 75 5.39 0.23 -12.48
N PRO A 76 4.63 1.27 -12.09
CA PRO A 76 5.18 2.61 -11.89
C PRO A 76 6.39 2.64 -10.96
N ALA A 77 6.36 1.90 -9.83
CA ALA A 77 7.48 1.85 -8.89
C ALA A 77 8.78 1.33 -9.55
N LEU A 78 8.65 0.30 -10.39
CA LEU A 78 9.77 -0.26 -11.15
C LEU A 78 10.38 0.78 -12.09
N LEU A 79 9.55 1.51 -12.84
CA LEU A 79 9.99 2.57 -13.75
C LEU A 79 10.71 3.69 -13.00
N MET A 80 10.15 4.15 -11.89
CA MET A 80 10.78 5.16 -11.01
C MET A 80 12.12 4.68 -10.47
N THR A 81 12.24 3.39 -10.13
CA THR A 81 13.51 2.80 -9.69
C THR A 81 14.58 2.89 -10.78
N PHE A 82 14.23 2.61 -12.04
CA PHE A 82 15.15 2.76 -13.17
C PHE A 82 15.52 4.22 -13.43
N ASP A 83 14.55 5.13 -13.36
CA ASP A 83 14.77 6.56 -13.57
C ASP A 83 15.72 7.14 -12.52
N LEU A 84 15.54 6.77 -11.24
CA LEU A 84 16.44 7.19 -10.17
C LEU A 84 17.87 6.65 -10.34
N LEU A 85 18.03 5.43 -10.86
CA LEU A 85 19.35 4.88 -11.16
C LEU A 85 20.01 5.61 -12.33
N ALA A 86 19.23 5.95 -13.36
CA ALA A 86 19.72 6.67 -14.55
C ALA A 86 20.22 8.07 -14.20
N GLU A 87 19.56 8.73 -13.25
CA GLU A 87 19.90 10.08 -12.79
C GLU A 87 20.98 10.09 -11.70
N TRP A 88 21.54 8.94 -11.32
CA TRP A 88 22.51 8.83 -10.23
C TRP A 88 23.92 8.53 -10.76
N ASP A 89 24.83 9.50 -10.63
CA ASP A 89 26.21 9.40 -11.14
C ASP A 89 26.97 8.17 -10.61
N ALA A 90 26.79 7.81 -9.33
CA ALA A 90 27.56 6.75 -8.68
C ALA A 90 27.33 5.33 -9.26
N PRO A 91 26.09 4.86 -9.49
CA PRO A 91 25.85 3.63 -10.25
C PRO A 91 26.28 3.77 -11.71
N MET A 92 26.02 4.90 -12.37
CA MET A 92 26.33 5.07 -13.79
C MET A 92 27.84 5.10 -14.09
N ALA A 93 28.66 5.57 -13.15
CA ALA A 93 30.12 5.51 -13.24
C ALA A 93 30.68 4.08 -13.33
N ARG A 94 29.87 3.04 -13.07
CA ARG A 94 30.24 1.63 -13.28
C ARG A 94 30.12 1.18 -14.74
N GLY A 95 29.68 2.06 -15.65
CA GLY A 95 29.52 1.74 -17.08
C GLY A 95 28.41 0.73 -17.34
N ILE A 96 27.37 0.71 -16.50
CA ILE A 96 26.21 -0.15 -16.72
C ILE A 96 25.31 0.41 -17.82
N THR A 97 24.60 -0.50 -18.49
CA THR A 97 23.46 -0.16 -19.34
C THR A 97 22.20 -0.51 -18.57
N LEU A 98 21.30 0.46 -18.39
CA LEU A 98 20.01 0.22 -17.74
C LEU A 98 19.02 -0.47 -18.70
N PRO A 99 18.01 -1.18 -18.19
CA PRO A 99 17.00 -1.79 -19.02
C PRO A 99 16.19 -0.78 -19.81
N GLU A 100 16.09 -1.00 -21.12
CA GLU A 100 15.18 -0.26 -22.00
C GLU A 100 13.78 -0.87 -21.93
N VAL A 101 12.80 -0.07 -21.47
CA VAL A 101 11.42 -0.53 -21.19
C VAL A 101 10.34 0.33 -21.86
N PRO A 102 10.42 0.61 -23.17
CA PRO A 102 9.53 1.56 -23.84
C PRO A 102 8.08 1.10 -23.91
N ASN A 103 7.82 -0.22 -24.07
CA ASN A 103 6.46 -0.73 -24.12
C ASN A 103 5.83 -0.76 -22.73
N LEU A 104 6.61 -1.10 -21.70
CA LEU A 104 6.14 -1.04 -20.31
C LEU A 104 5.80 0.39 -19.89
N ARG A 105 6.64 1.39 -20.23
CA ARG A 105 6.32 2.81 -19.98
C ARG A 105 4.99 3.20 -20.62
N ARG A 106 4.81 2.89 -21.90
CA ARG A 106 3.56 3.17 -22.63
C ARG A 106 2.36 2.44 -22.01
N TRP A 107 2.53 1.18 -21.61
CA TRP A 107 1.46 0.41 -20.99
C TRP A 107 1.03 1.02 -19.66
N VAL A 108 1.98 1.41 -18.80
CA VAL A 108 1.69 2.07 -17.51
C VAL A 108 0.93 3.39 -17.69
N GLU A 109 1.17 4.13 -18.77
CA GLU A 109 0.45 5.38 -19.06
C GLU A 109 -0.99 5.17 -19.58
N THR A 110 -1.25 4.04 -20.24
CA THR A 110 -2.51 3.81 -20.97
C THR A 110 -3.45 2.83 -20.29
N GLU A 111 -2.93 1.91 -19.46
CA GLU A 111 -3.72 0.90 -18.79
C GLU A 111 -4.28 1.39 -17.45
N SER A 112 -5.58 1.20 -17.28
CA SER A 112 -6.33 1.56 -16.07
C SER A 112 -6.17 0.55 -14.93
N LYS A 113 -5.92 -0.73 -15.25
CA LYS A 113 -5.83 -1.85 -14.30
C LYS A 113 -4.44 -2.48 -14.32
N LEU A 114 -3.50 -1.83 -13.63
CA LEU A 114 -2.10 -2.24 -13.57
C LEU A 114 -1.88 -3.47 -12.68
N GLY A 115 -2.19 -4.66 -13.19
CA GLY A 115 -2.04 -5.92 -12.47
C GLY A 115 -1.63 -7.08 -13.37
N ASN A 116 -1.23 -8.19 -12.75
CA ASN A 116 -0.84 -9.41 -13.45
C ASN A 116 -1.91 -9.92 -14.44
N PRO A 117 -3.22 -9.88 -14.16
CA PRO A 117 -4.23 -10.31 -15.14
C PRO A 117 -4.20 -9.48 -16.44
N ALA A 118 -4.12 -8.16 -16.34
CA ALA A 118 -4.06 -7.27 -17.50
C ALA A 118 -2.75 -7.45 -18.28
N LEU A 119 -1.62 -7.54 -17.57
CA LEU A 119 -0.32 -7.76 -18.20
C LEU A 119 -0.24 -9.13 -18.91
N LYS A 120 -0.80 -10.20 -18.30
CA LYS A 120 -0.92 -11.53 -18.94
C LYS A 120 -1.75 -11.47 -20.22
N ALA A 121 -2.90 -10.81 -20.19
CA ALA A 121 -3.75 -10.65 -21.37
C ALA A 121 -3.04 -9.85 -22.48
N TRP A 122 -2.32 -8.80 -22.10
CA TRP A 122 -1.52 -8.01 -23.03
C TRP A 122 -0.42 -8.86 -23.69
N CYS A 123 0.38 -9.59 -22.90
CA CYS A 123 1.43 -10.47 -23.40
C CYS A 123 0.91 -11.63 -24.24
N ALA A 124 -0.30 -12.13 -23.99
CA ALA A 124 -0.92 -13.17 -24.82
C ALA A 124 -1.33 -12.66 -26.22
N ALA A 125 -1.49 -11.35 -26.38
CA ALA A 125 -1.88 -10.72 -27.64
C ALA A 125 -0.69 -10.16 -28.45
N HIS A 126 0.54 -10.22 -27.93
CA HIS A 126 1.73 -9.64 -28.56
C HIS A 126 2.92 -10.61 -28.47
N GLU A 127 3.68 -10.76 -29.55
CA GLU A 127 4.80 -11.68 -29.59
C GLU A 127 5.99 -11.19 -28.74
N MET A 128 6.70 -12.14 -28.11
CA MET A 128 7.89 -11.86 -27.29
C MET A 128 8.95 -11.07 -28.06
N THR A 129 9.12 -11.35 -29.36
CA THR A 129 10.11 -10.67 -30.21
C THR A 129 9.77 -9.21 -30.48
N GLU A 130 8.51 -8.80 -30.33
CA GLU A 130 8.06 -7.43 -30.58
C GLU A 130 8.10 -6.57 -29.31
N ALA A 131 7.84 -7.18 -28.14
CA ALA A 131 7.78 -6.48 -26.86
C ALA A 131 8.48 -7.25 -25.72
N PRO A 132 9.80 -7.48 -25.82
CA PRO A 132 10.53 -8.29 -24.85
C PRO A 132 10.49 -7.71 -23.43
N ASP A 133 10.42 -6.39 -23.28
CA ASP A 133 10.32 -5.70 -21.99
C ASP A 133 9.00 -5.98 -21.26
N MET A 134 7.89 -6.11 -21.99
CA MET A 134 6.58 -6.44 -21.41
C MET A 134 6.52 -7.86 -20.89
N HIS A 135 7.02 -8.81 -21.67
CA HIS A 135 7.08 -10.21 -21.26
C HIS A 135 8.05 -10.42 -20.09
N ARG A 136 9.18 -9.70 -20.08
CA ARG A 136 10.11 -9.67 -18.95
C ARG A 136 9.46 -9.08 -17.70
N ALA A 137 8.66 -8.01 -17.84
CA ALA A 137 7.88 -7.45 -16.74
C ALA A 137 6.85 -8.44 -16.18
N LEU A 138 6.22 -9.23 -17.05
CA LEU A 138 5.31 -10.29 -16.62
C LEU A 138 6.05 -11.36 -15.82
N GLU A 139 7.19 -11.83 -16.32
CA GLU A 139 8.02 -12.82 -15.64
C GLU A 139 8.46 -12.33 -14.26
N TRP A 140 8.98 -11.10 -14.18
CA TRP A 140 9.33 -10.43 -12.94
C TRP A 140 8.15 -10.35 -11.97
N SER A 141 6.99 -9.87 -12.42
CA SER A 141 5.84 -9.64 -11.53
C SER A 141 5.21 -10.94 -11.03
N VAL A 142 5.28 -12.02 -11.81
CA VAL A 142 4.90 -13.37 -11.37
C VAL A 142 5.92 -13.91 -10.37
N ALA A 143 7.22 -13.72 -10.60
CA ALA A 143 8.26 -14.14 -9.69
C ALA A 143 8.18 -13.44 -8.33
N VAL A 144 7.86 -12.14 -8.31
CA VAL A 144 7.62 -11.38 -7.08
C VAL A 144 6.52 -12.05 -6.24
N ASN A 145 5.36 -12.36 -6.84
CA ASN A 145 4.28 -13.02 -6.11
C ASN A 145 4.73 -14.36 -5.51
N LYS A 146 5.44 -15.17 -6.30
CA LYS A 146 5.99 -16.44 -5.84
C LYS A 146 6.95 -16.27 -4.66
N THR A 147 7.81 -15.25 -4.69
CA THR A 147 8.75 -14.98 -3.58
C THR A 147 8.03 -14.46 -2.34
N VAL A 148 6.97 -13.65 -2.50
CA VAL A 148 6.13 -13.22 -1.36
C VAL A 148 5.45 -14.43 -0.72
N GLU A 149 4.88 -15.33 -1.52
CA GLU A 149 4.28 -16.58 -1.04
C GLU A 149 5.30 -17.50 -0.37
N ASP A 150 6.56 -17.49 -0.78
CA ASP A 150 7.60 -18.34 -0.20
C ASP A 150 8.17 -17.76 1.12
N ILE A 151 8.43 -16.45 1.15
CA ILE A 151 9.14 -15.78 2.25
C ILE A 151 8.21 -15.24 3.34
N VAL A 152 7.07 -14.67 2.96
CA VAL A 152 6.17 -13.97 3.90
C VAL A 152 5.18 -14.99 4.46
N GLN A 153 5.65 -15.76 5.44
CA GLN A 153 4.95 -16.88 6.07
C GLN A 153 4.89 -16.72 7.59
N GLY A 154 3.89 -17.33 8.21
CA GLY A 154 3.81 -17.50 9.67
C GLY A 154 3.26 -16.30 10.45
N GLY A 155 2.52 -15.41 9.81
CA GLY A 155 1.84 -14.29 10.43
C GLY A 155 2.78 -13.29 11.08
N LEU A 156 3.11 -12.20 10.38
CA LEU A 156 3.82 -11.10 11.03
C LEU A 156 2.92 -10.53 12.14
N PRO A 157 3.45 -10.32 13.35
CA PRO A 157 2.65 -9.71 14.40
C PRO A 157 2.23 -8.29 13.97
N PRO A 158 1.05 -7.81 14.41
CA PRO A 158 0.71 -6.42 14.20
C PRO A 158 1.67 -5.53 14.96
N PHE A 159 1.79 -4.26 14.54
CA PHE A 159 2.53 -3.29 15.33
C PHE A 159 1.94 -3.18 16.75
N PRO A 160 2.78 -2.91 17.78
CA PRO A 160 2.33 -2.51 19.10
C PRO A 160 1.19 -1.49 19.04
N TYR A 161 0.21 -1.61 19.95
CA TYR A 161 -1.00 -0.78 20.05
C TYR A 161 -2.06 -0.96 18.94
N VAL A 162 -1.81 -1.71 17.87
CA VAL A 162 -2.85 -2.00 16.87
C VAL A 162 -4.03 -2.70 17.52
N ARG A 163 -3.79 -3.83 18.21
CA ARG A 163 -4.85 -4.63 18.83
C ARG A 163 -5.60 -3.83 19.88
N GLU A 164 -4.88 -3.08 20.72
CA GLU A 164 -5.44 -2.21 21.75
C GLU A 164 -6.33 -1.11 21.14
N CYS A 165 -5.95 -0.56 19.98
CA CYS A 165 -6.80 0.39 19.24
C CYS A 165 -8.08 -0.28 18.72
N LEU A 166 -7.97 -1.48 18.13
CA LEU A 166 -9.14 -2.22 17.64
C LEU A 166 -10.09 -2.56 18.81
N GLU A 167 -9.56 -3.05 19.92
CA GLU A 167 -10.34 -3.34 21.13
C GLU A 167 -11.01 -2.09 21.71
N LYS A 168 -10.31 -0.94 21.71
CA LYS A 168 -10.87 0.35 22.17
C LYS A 168 -11.99 0.84 21.23
N ALA A 169 -11.86 0.60 19.93
CA ALA A 169 -12.81 1.08 18.92
C ALA A 169 -14.01 0.14 18.68
N GLN A 170 -13.90 -1.16 18.94
CA GLN A 170 -14.88 -2.17 18.52
C GLN A 170 -16.32 -1.95 19.03
N SER A 171 -16.50 -1.24 20.16
CA SER A 171 -17.83 -0.95 20.72
C SER A 171 -18.41 0.39 20.26
N LEU A 172 -17.66 1.15 19.45
CA LEU A 172 -18.01 2.50 19.01
C LEU A 172 -17.96 2.68 17.49
N ALA A 173 -17.25 1.81 16.77
CA ALA A 173 -17.10 1.87 15.33
C ALA A 173 -17.26 0.50 14.67
N ASP A 174 -17.84 0.51 13.48
CA ASP A 174 -17.66 -0.58 12.54
C ASP A 174 -16.28 -0.44 11.89
N MET A 175 -15.53 -1.53 11.80
CA MET A 175 -14.16 -1.50 11.27
C MET A 175 -14.01 -2.42 10.06
N MET A 176 -13.21 -2.00 9.09
CA MET A 176 -12.87 -2.79 7.91
C MET A 176 -11.44 -2.60 7.47
N VAL A 177 -10.90 -3.59 6.77
CA VAL A 177 -9.60 -3.50 6.11
C VAL A 177 -9.77 -3.01 4.69
N CYS A 178 -8.94 -2.06 4.26
CA CYS A 178 -8.89 -1.56 2.88
C CYS A 178 -7.45 -1.59 2.38
N SER A 179 -7.10 -2.58 1.56
CA SER A 179 -5.75 -2.76 1.03
C SER A 179 -5.76 -3.06 -0.48
N GLN A 180 -4.62 -2.83 -1.13
CA GLN A 180 -4.37 -3.19 -2.53
C GLN A 180 -3.63 -4.53 -2.67
N THR A 181 -3.41 -5.24 -1.56
CA THR A 181 -2.89 -6.61 -1.54
C THR A 181 -4.01 -7.59 -1.95
N PRO A 182 -3.67 -8.75 -2.57
CA PRO A 182 -4.65 -9.80 -2.84
C PRO A 182 -5.44 -10.20 -1.60
N GLY A 183 -6.77 -10.30 -1.72
CA GLY A 183 -7.67 -10.58 -0.59
C GLY A 183 -7.31 -11.84 0.19
N GLU A 184 -6.95 -12.93 -0.49
CA GLU A 184 -6.54 -14.19 0.15
C GLU A 184 -5.33 -14.03 1.07
N ALA A 185 -4.35 -13.20 0.69
CA ALA A 185 -3.19 -12.94 1.52
C ALA A 185 -3.56 -12.13 2.77
N LEU A 186 -4.44 -11.14 2.62
CA LEU A 186 -4.94 -10.33 3.73
C LEU A 186 -5.77 -11.17 4.71
N GLU A 187 -6.69 -12.00 4.21
CA GLU A 187 -7.51 -12.87 5.05
C GLU A 187 -6.63 -13.81 5.88
N ARG A 188 -5.61 -14.41 5.27
CA ARG A 188 -4.63 -15.25 5.98
C ARG A 188 -3.83 -14.47 7.01
N GLU A 189 -3.27 -13.31 6.64
CA GLU A 189 -2.45 -12.47 7.55
C GLU A 189 -3.25 -12.04 8.79
N TRP A 190 -4.52 -11.65 8.62
CA TRP A 190 -5.39 -11.25 9.72
C TRP A 190 -5.87 -12.44 10.58
N ASP A 191 -6.18 -13.58 9.96
CA ASP A 191 -6.61 -14.82 10.64
C ASP A 191 -5.47 -15.44 11.48
N GLU A 192 -4.25 -15.48 10.94
CA GLU A 192 -3.05 -15.96 11.65
C GLU A 192 -2.76 -15.17 12.92
N GLN A 193 -3.28 -13.94 13.02
CA GLN A 193 -3.14 -13.06 14.18
C GLN A 193 -4.42 -12.95 15.02
N ASP A 194 -5.49 -13.69 14.72
CA ASP A 194 -6.79 -13.62 15.43
C ASP A 194 -7.27 -12.15 15.54
N MET A 195 -7.30 -11.47 14.38
CA MET A 195 -7.67 -10.05 14.23
C MET A 195 -8.87 -9.84 13.32
N GLU A 196 -9.24 -10.82 12.50
CA GLU A 196 -10.39 -10.79 11.61
C GLU A 196 -11.71 -10.57 12.36
N LYS A 197 -11.78 -11.00 13.62
CA LYS A 197 -12.94 -10.77 14.52
C LYS A 197 -13.25 -9.29 14.80
N PHE A 198 -12.28 -8.39 14.64
CA PHE A 198 -12.48 -6.96 14.86
C PHE A 198 -13.14 -6.26 13.68
N VAL A 199 -13.09 -6.86 12.48
CA VAL A 199 -13.50 -6.21 11.24
C VAL A 199 -14.69 -6.91 10.60
N PHE A 200 -15.65 -6.12 10.10
CA PHE A 200 -16.80 -6.70 9.41
C PHE A 200 -16.48 -7.11 7.97
N ALA A 201 -15.35 -6.65 7.39
CA ALA A 201 -14.89 -7.00 6.05
C ALA A 201 -13.37 -6.80 5.89
N ILE A 202 -12.74 -7.68 5.11
CA ILE A 202 -11.35 -7.54 4.64
C ILE A 202 -11.40 -7.34 3.12
N ASN A 203 -10.95 -6.18 2.63
CA ASN A 203 -11.09 -5.82 1.22
C ASN A 203 -9.70 -5.70 0.57
N GLY A 204 -9.40 -6.64 -0.32
CA GLY A 204 -8.22 -6.61 -1.19
C GLY A 204 -8.50 -5.93 -2.53
N GLN A 205 -7.50 -5.97 -3.40
CA GLN A 205 -7.54 -5.38 -4.75
C GLN A 205 -8.71 -5.87 -5.63
N GLU A 206 -9.25 -7.07 -5.37
CA GLU A 206 -10.34 -7.67 -6.12
C GLU A 206 -11.69 -6.96 -5.88
N VAL A 207 -11.82 -6.26 -4.75
CA VAL A 207 -13.05 -5.54 -4.35
C VAL A 207 -13.08 -4.11 -4.94
N GLY A 208 -11.94 -3.60 -5.41
CA GLY A 208 -11.79 -2.25 -5.96
C GLY A 208 -10.64 -1.50 -5.32
N THR A 209 -10.59 -0.19 -5.52
CA THR A 209 -9.62 0.70 -4.88
C THR A 209 -9.99 0.98 -3.42
N LYS A 210 -9.01 1.33 -2.57
CA LYS A 210 -9.27 1.79 -1.18
C LYS A 210 -10.35 2.86 -1.08
N GLY A 211 -10.34 3.83 -2.01
CA GLY A 211 -11.37 4.87 -2.07
C GLY A 211 -12.76 4.32 -2.41
N GLU A 212 -12.87 3.30 -3.25
CA GLU A 212 -14.13 2.61 -3.52
C GLU A 212 -14.58 1.75 -2.34
N HIS A 213 -13.65 1.12 -1.60
CA HIS A 213 -14.00 0.38 -0.38
C HIS A 213 -14.70 1.30 0.63
N ILE A 214 -14.10 2.46 0.93
CA ILE A 214 -14.68 3.48 1.82
C ILE A 214 -16.02 3.96 1.30
N GLN A 215 -16.13 4.25 0.00
CA GLN A 215 -17.38 4.69 -0.61
C GLN A 215 -18.47 3.61 -0.43
N PHE A 216 -18.19 2.38 -0.84
CA PHE A 216 -19.15 1.28 -0.82
C PHE A 216 -19.58 0.87 0.56
N ALA A 217 -18.77 1.10 1.60
CA ALA A 217 -19.14 0.85 3.00
C ALA A 217 -19.89 2.03 3.62
N SER A 218 -19.59 3.27 3.22
CA SER A 218 -20.02 4.47 3.96
C SER A 218 -21.17 5.27 3.34
N GLU A 219 -21.33 5.24 2.01
CA GLU A 219 -22.23 6.13 1.29
C GLU A 219 -23.68 6.00 1.79
N GLY A 220 -24.29 7.12 2.17
CA GLY A 220 -25.65 7.19 2.72
C GLY A 220 -25.84 6.59 4.12
N ARG A 221 -24.76 6.17 4.80
CA ARG A 221 -24.83 5.45 6.09
C ARG A 221 -24.10 6.11 7.24
N TYR A 222 -23.03 6.86 6.98
CA TYR A 222 -22.24 7.54 8.01
C TYR A 222 -22.06 9.01 7.67
N GLU A 223 -22.04 9.86 8.71
CA GLU A 223 -21.61 11.24 8.56
C GLU A 223 -20.12 11.28 8.21
N LYS A 224 -19.72 12.21 7.33
CA LYS A 224 -18.35 12.31 6.83
C LYS A 224 -17.31 12.50 7.94
N THR A 225 -17.67 13.28 8.96
CA THR A 225 -16.87 13.51 10.17
C THR A 225 -16.77 12.29 11.11
N LYS A 226 -17.54 11.22 10.85
CA LYS A 226 -17.53 9.96 11.60
C LYS A 226 -16.91 8.81 10.80
N ILE A 227 -16.19 9.11 9.72
CA ILE A 227 -15.43 8.14 8.94
C ILE A 227 -13.94 8.47 9.12
N LEU A 228 -13.15 7.50 9.56
CA LEU A 228 -11.70 7.61 9.70
C LEU A 228 -11.00 6.60 8.80
N MET A 229 -10.01 7.05 8.03
CA MET A 229 -9.06 6.19 7.34
C MET A 229 -7.73 6.22 8.10
N ILE A 230 -7.22 5.05 8.47
CA ILE A 230 -5.89 4.87 9.05
C ILE A 230 -4.99 4.26 7.97
N GLY A 231 -3.87 4.90 7.66
CA GLY A 231 -2.98 4.42 6.61
C GLY A 231 -1.62 5.10 6.61
N ASP A 232 -0.69 4.54 5.85
CA ASP A 232 0.75 4.86 5.88
C ASP A 232 1.26 5.50 4.57
N ALA A 233 0.40 5.63 3.56
CA ALA A 233 0.76 6.17 2.26
C ALA A 233 -0.15 7.32 1.81
N TYR A 234 0.34 8.14 0.87
CA TYR A 234 -0.49 9.18 0.24
C TYR A 234 -1.68 8.62 -0.54
N GLY A 235 -1.63 7.34 -0.96
CA GLY A 235 -2.77 6.64 -1.51
C GLY A 235 -3.95 6.57 -0.55
N ASP A 236 -3.68 6.37 0.74
CA ASP A 236 -4.69 6.31 1.81
C ASP A 236 -5.27 7.68 2.10
N LEU A 237 -4.41 8.70 2.22
CA LEU A 237 -4.85 10.08 2.35
C LEU A 237 -5.76 10.48 1.18
N LYS A 238 -5.38 10.11 -0.05
CA LYS A 238 -6.22 10.37 -1.24
C LYS A 238 -7.55 9.61 -1.17
N ALA A 239 -7.55 8.36 -0.70
CA ALA A 239 -8.77 7.58 -0.52
C ALA A 239 -9.71 8.20 0.53
N ALA A 240 -9.15 8.68 1.65
CA ALA A 240 -9.89 9.40 2.68
C ALA A 240 -10.52 10.67 2.11
N ARG A 241 -9.73 11.52 1.45
CA ARG A 241 -10.21 12.79 0.88
C ARG A 241 -11.22 12.61 -0.24
N LYS A 242 -11.11 11.57 -1.07
CA LYS A 242 -12.12 11.23 -2.08
C LYS A 242 -13.50 10.98 -1.46
N ASN A 243 -13.54 10.55 -0.20
CA ASN A 243 -14.76 10.20 0.52
C ASN A 243 -15.17 11.22 1.59
N ASP A 244 -14.49 12.37 1.65
CA ASP A 244 -14.61 13.38 2.72
C ASP A 244 -14.38 12.79 4.14
N ALA A 245 -13.64 11.69 4.24
CA ALA A 245 -13.29 11.07 5.50
C ALA A 245 -12.11 11.79 6.16
N LEU A 246 -12.01 11.60 7.48
CA LEU A 246 -10.84 11.96 8.26
C LEU A 246 -9.69 10.98 7.98
N PHE A 247 -8.46 11.43 8.20
CA PHE A 247 -7.25 10.63 8.00
C PHE A 247 -6.35 10.66 9.23
N PHE A 248 -5.93 9.47 9.68
CA PHE A 248 -4.87 9.32 10.68
C PHE A 248 -3.65 8.65 10.03
N PRO A 249 -2.49 9.33 9.98
CA PRO A 249 -1.28 8.76 9.39
C PRO A 249 -0.58 7.78 10.32
N ILE A 250 -0.16 6.65 9.77
CA ILE A 250 0.89 5.79 10.33
C ILE A 250 2.21 6.22 9.69
N ASN A 251 3.11 6.82 10.47
CA ASN A 251 4.33 7.42 9.95
C ASN A 251 5.38 6.32 9.69
N PRO A 252 5.93 6.21 8.47
CA PRO A 252 6.96 5.20 8.19
C PRO A 252 8.21 5.36 9.05
N GLY A 253 8.65 4.27 9.68
CA GLY A 253 9.75 4.24 10.65
C GLY A 253 9.35 4.67 12.08
N GLU A 254 8.12 5.14 12.29
CA GLU A 254 7.55 5.52 13.59
C GLU A 254 6.16 4.90 13.78
N GLU A 255 5.93 3.72 13.20
CA GLU A 255 4.62 3.06 13.14
C GLU A 255 4.07 2.79 14.55
N GLU A 256 4.92 2.28 15.45
CA GLU A 256 4.57 2.01 16.86
C GLU A 256 4.15 3.28 17.60
N ALA A 257 4.86 4.39 17.35
CA ALA A 257 4.56 5.68 17.95
C ALA A 257 3.24 6.25 17.41
N SER A 258 2.98 6.10 16.11
CA SER A 258 1.71 6.46 15.48
C SER A 258 0.53 5.70 16.08
N TRP A 259 0.62 4.37 16.21
CA TRP A 259 -0.44 3.56 16.83
C TRP A 259 -0.64 3.90 18.31
N LYS A 260 0.44 4.11 19.05
CA LYS A 260 0.34 4.56 20.44
C LYS A 260 -0.36 5.91 20.55
N ARG A 261 -0.06 6.87 19.67
CA ARG A 261 -0.72 8.18 19.62
C ARG A 261 -2.20 8.05 19.27
N LEU A 262 -2.55 7.18 18.32
CA LEU A 262 -3.94 6.88 18.02
C LEU A 262 -4.69 6.36 19.26
N TYR A 263 -4.07 5.44 20.00
CA TYR A 263 -4.63 4.88 21.23
C TYR A 263 -4.81 5.93 22.33
N ASP A 264 -3.75 6.68 22.63
CA ASP A 264 -3.67 7.63 23.75
C ASP A 264 -4.54 8.87 23.53
N GLU A 265 -4.70 9.33 22.28
CA GLU A 265 -5.44 10.57 21.99
C GLU A 265 -6.32 10.53 20.73
N GLY A 266 -5.88 9.87 19.66
CA GLY A 266 -6.54 9.98 18.35
C GLY A 266 -7.97 9.44 18.34
N LEU A 267 -8.19 8.25 18.92
CA LEU A 267 -9.51 7.64 19.01
C LEU A 267 -10.46 8.48 19.88
N ASP A 268 -9.98 9.00 21.00
CA ASP A 268 -10.81 9.80 21.91
C ASP A 268 -11.26 11.10 21.22
N ARG A 269 -10.36 11.76 20.47
CA ARG A 269 -10.71 12.92 19.65
C ARG A 269 -11.69 12.58 18.54
N PHE A 270 -11.52 11.43 17.88
CA PHE A 270 -12.41 10.97 16.81
C PHE A 270 -13.83 10.76 17.33
N PHE A 271 -14.00 9.99 18.41
CA PHE A 271 -15.32 9.72 18.98
C PHE A 271 -15.96 10.95 19.64
N ALA A 272 -15.16 11.89 20.14
CA ALA A 272 -15.66 13.16 20.66
C ALA A 272 -15.99 14.21 19.57
N GLY A 273 -15.73 13.91 18.29
CA GLY A 273 -15.95 14.85 17.17
C GLY A 273 -14.97 16.03 17.16
N THR A 274 -13.81 15.91 17.81
CA THR A 274 -12.78 16.95 17.93
C THR A 274 -11.50 16.62 17.17
N PHE A 275 -11.55 15.62 16.29
CA PHE A 275 -10.42 15.19 15.46
C PHE A 275 -10.18 16.12 14.27
N ALA A 276 -11.25 16.58 13.62
CA ALA A 276 -11.18 17.46 12.47
C ALA A 276 -10.62 18.84 12.84
N GLY A 277 -10.01 19.53 11.86
CA GLY A 277 -9.43 20.86 12.06
C GLY A 277 -7.93 20.78 12.40
N ASP A 278 -7.51 21.56 13.40
CA ASP A 278 -6.08 21.75 13.72
C ASP A 278 -5.35 20.44 14.05
N TYR A 279 -6.05 19.49 14.68
CA TYR A 279 -5.46 18.20 15.05
C TYR A 279 -5.10 17.35 13.83
N GLU A 280 -6.08 17.07 12.95
CA GLU A 280 -5.82 16.36 11.70
C GLU A 280 -4.81 17.10 10.82
N ALA A 281 -4.90 18.43 10.72
CA ALA A 281 -3.98 19.22 9.92
C ALA A 281 -2.53 19.10 10.41
N ALA A 282 -2.31 19.08 11.73
CA ALA A 282 -0.98 18.88 12.31
C ALA A 282 -0.43 17.47 12.03
N LEU A 283 -1.28 16.43 12.15
CA LEU A 283 -0.91 15.06 11.81
C LEU A 283 -0.47 14.92 10.34
N ILE A 284 -1.22 15.51 9.41
CA ILE A 284 -0.90 15.44 7.98
C ILE A 284 0.37 16.22 7.64
N ALA A 285 0.58 17.38 8.27
CA ALA A 285 1.80 18.17 8.09
C ALA A 285 3.05 17.40 8.56
N GLU A 286 2.94 16.76 9.74
CA GLU A 286 3.98 15.89 10.28
C GLU A 286 4.25 14.68 9.36
N PHE A 287 3.21 14.00 8.90
CA PHE A 287 3.30 12.86 7.98
C PHE A 287 4.08 13.18 6.70
N GLY A 288 3.90 14.39 6.15
CA GLY A 288 4.67 14.84 4.99
C GLY A 288 6.18 14.90 5.21
N GLY A 289 6.63 15.07 6.47
CA GLY A 289 8.03 15.03 6.85
C GLY A 289 8.68 13.64 6.80
N TYR A 290 7.88 12.57 6.90
CA TYR A 290 8.35 11.18 6.82
C TYR A 290 8.41 10.63 5.39
N LEU A 291 7.82 11.35 4.42
CA LEU A 291 7.71 10.94 3.03
C LEU A 291 8.42 11.95 2.10
N PRO A 292 9.76 12.00 2.09
CA PRO A 292 10.51 12.97 1.29
C PRO A 292 10.24 12.83 -0.20
N GLU A 293 10.37 13.94 -0.92
CA GLU A 293 10.23 13.99 -2.38
C GLU A 293 11.51 13.59 -3.12
N LEU A 294 12.67 13.92 -2.55
CA LEU A 294 13.98 13.68 -3.16
C LEU A 294 14.76 12.64 -2.36
N PRO A 295 15.48 11.73 -3.05
CA PRO A 295 16.34 10.78 -2.38
C PRO A 295 17.60 11.44 -1.82
N PRO A 296 18.23 10.83 -0.80
CA PRO A 296 19.35 11.42 -0.08
C PRO A 296 20.60 11.66 -0.93
N TRP A 297 20.72 11.03 -2.10
CA TRP A 297 21.83 11.22 -3.04
C TRP A 297 21.64 12.36 -4.05
N LYS A 298 20.52 13.09 -4.00
CA LYS A 298 20.27 14.28 -4.83
C LYS A 298 20.55 15.62 -4.10
N HIS A 299 21.28 15.56 -2.98
CA HIS A 299 21.68 16.70 -2.17
C HIS A 299 23.17 17.00 -2.28
#